data_AF-A0A1I0QNL2-F1
#
_entry.id   AF-A0A1I0QNL2-F1
#
_cell.length_a   1.000
_cell.length_b   1.000
_cell.length_c   1.000
_cell.angle_alpha   90.00
_cell.angle_beta   90.00
_cell.angle_gamma   90.00
#
_symmetry.space_group_name_H-M   'P 1'
#
loop_
_entity.id
_entity.type
_entity.pdbx_description
1 polymer ?
#
loop_
_entity_poly.entity_id
_entity_poly.type
_entity_poly.pdbx_seq_one_letter_code
_entity_poly.pdbx_strand_id
1 'polypeptide(L)' 'MATYSTDIKFDRHPVRARIASFFASIGQAIIIASESRSRMDQIKALEARSDDELAEMGLKRENIVQHVFRDLCYI' A
#
# COMPACT_ATOMS: atom_id res chain seq x y z
N MET A 1 -19.07 47.75 -33.56
CA MET A 1 -18.04 47.28 -32.61
C MET A 1 -18.06 45.76 -32.62
N ALA A 2 -16.99 45.12 -33.08
CA ALA A 2 -16.91 43.66 -33.14
C ALA A 2 -16.26 43.14 -31.85
N THR A 3 -17.03 42.48 -31.00
CA THR A 3 -16.52 41.76 -29.83
C THR A 3 -15.99 40.41 -30.29
N TYR A 4 -14.67 40.26 -30.35
CA TYR A 4 -14.04 38.96 -30.53
C TYR A 4 -14.08 38.21 -29.19
N SER A 5 -14.94 37.19 -29.10
CA SER A 5 -14.96 36.26 -27.98
C SER A 5 -13.80 35.26 -28.16
N THR A 6 -12.72 35.43 -27.41
CA THR A 6 -11.63 34.45 -27.40
C THR A 6 -11.99 33.31 -26.44
N ASP A 7 -12.45 32.18 -26.99
CA ASP A 7 -12.63 30.92 -26.27
C ASP A 7 -11.25 30.33 -25.98
N ILE A 8 -10.74 30.53 -24.76
CA ILE A 8 -9.45 29.95 -24.33
C ILE A 8 -9.70 28.49 -23.95
N LYS A 9 -9.56 27.58 -24.91
CA LYS A 9 -9.46 26.15 -24.59
C LYS A 9 -8.10 25.91 -23.97
N PHE A 10 -8.07 25.78 -22.64
CA PHE A 10 -6.93 25.23 -21.92
C PHE A 10 -6.76 23.78 -22.36
N ASP A 11 -5.90 23.56 -23.35
CA ASP A 11 -5.49 22.25 -23.77
C ASP A 11 -4.88 21.54 -22.56
N ARG A 12 -5.59 20.55 -22.03
CA ARG A 12 -5.14 19.72 -20.90
C ARG A 12 -3.91 18.97 -21.38
N HIS A 13 -2.74 19.57 -21.17
CA HIS A 13 -1.47 19.19 -21.79
C HIS A 13 -1.31 17.67 -21.79
N PRO A 14 -1.48 16.98 -22.95
CA PRO A 14 -1.67 15.53 -23.00
C PRO A 14 -0.45 14.77 -22.45
N VAL A 15 0.72 15.40 -22.58
CA VAL A 15 2.00 14.94 -22.00
C VAL A 15 1.95 14.89 -20.47
N ARG A 16 1.39 15.91 -19.80
CA ARG A 16 1.29 15.93 -18.33
C ARG A 16 0.30 14.88 -17.83
N ALA A 17 -0.80 14.65 -18.55
CA ALA A 17 -1.75 13.59 -18.25
C ALA A 17 -1.10 12.19 -18.38
N ARG A 18 -0.27 12.00 -19.41
CA ARG A 18 0.47 10.74 -19.62
C ARG A 18 1.46 10.45 -18.49
N ILE A 19 2.24 11.46 -18.09
CA ILE A 19 3.20 11.35 -16.98
C ILE A 19 2.46 11.07 -15.66
N ALA A 20 1.36 11.78 -15.38
CA ALA A 20 0.56 11.55 -14.19
C ALA A 20 -0.01 10.12 -14.15
N SER A 21 -0.50 9.59 -15.28
CA SER A 21 -1.03 8.22 -15.35
C SER A 21 0.05 7.15 -15.12
N PHE A 22 1.29 7.40 -15.53
CA PHE A 22 2.42 6.50 -15.29
C PHE A 22 2.73 6.39 -13.80
N PHE A 23 2.93 7.51 -13.11
CA PHE A 23 3.18 7.50 -11.67
C PHE A 23 1.99 6.99 -10.86
N ALA A 24 0.75 7.25 -11.29
CA ALA A 24 -0.44 6.69 -10.66
C ALA A 24 -0.46 5.15 -10.72
N SER A 25 -0.11 4.57 -11.88
CA SER A 25 -0.06 3.10 -12.03
C SER A 25 1.02 2.45 -11.16
N ILE A 26 2.18 3.11 -10.99
CA ILE A 26 3.25 2.66 -10.09
C ILE A 26 2.80 2.75 -8.62
N GLY A 27 2.20 3.88 -8.22
CA GLY A 27 1.66 4.04 -6.87
C GLY A 27 0.62 2.98 -6.54
N GLN A 28 -0.27 2.68 -7.49
CA GLN A 28 -1.27 1.64 -7.33
C GLN A 28 -0.66 0.24 -7.22
N ALA A 29 0.37 -0.07 -8.00
CA ALA A 29 1.13 -1.32 -7.86
C ALA A 29 1.84 -1.45 -6.50
N ILE A 30 2.37 -0.34 -5.96
CA ILE A 30 2.97 -0.30 -4.62
C ILE A 30 1.91 -0.53 -3.53
N ILE A 31 0.74 0.09 -3.66
CA ILE A 31 -0.38 -0.09 -2.72
C ILE A 31 -0.86 -1.55 -2.73
N ILE A 32 -1.06 -2.13 -3.92
CA ILE A 32 -1.43 -3.54 -4.10
C ILE A 32 -0.37 -4.48 -3.52
N ALA A 33 0.91 -4.18 -3.74
CA ALA A 33 2.01 -4.96 -3.16
C ALA A 33 2.11 -4.81 -1.64
N SER A 34 1.73 -3.65 -1.09
CA SER A 34 1.82 -3.35 0.35
C SER A 34 0.77 -4.08 1.17
N GLU A 35 -0.43 -4.31 0.65
CA GLU A 35 -1.50 -5.01 1.38
C GLU A 35 -1.12 -6.45 1.73
N SER A 36 -0.53 -7.20 0.79
CA SER A 36 -0.05 -8.57 1.04
C SER A 36 1.30 -8.59 1.78
N ARG A 37 2.19 -7.63 1.50
CA ARG A 37 3.50 -7.55 2.18
C ARG A 37 3.39 -7.14 3.63
N SER A 38 2.42 -6.30 4.01
CA SER A 38 2.33 -5.78 5.37
C SER A 38 2.26 -6.90 6.43
N ARG A 39 1.45 -7.94 6.19
CA ARG A 39 1.36 -9.09 7.10
C ARG A 39 2.59 -9.98 7.06
N MET A 40 3.14 -10.18 5.86
CA MET A 40 4.39 -10.95 5.71
C MET A 40 5.56 -10.24 6.42
N ASP A 41 5.59 -8.91 6.39
CA ASP A 41 6.57 -8.09 7.08
C ASP A 41 6.34 -8.10 8.59
N GLN A 42 5.08 -8.15 9.06
CA GLN A 42 4.75 -8.39 10.47
C GLN A 42 5.24 -9.76 10.95
N ILE A 43 5.06 -10.82 10.15
CA ILE A 43 5.58 -12.16 10.46
C ILE A 43 7.09 -12.12 10.56
N LYS A 44 7.80 -11.54 9.58
CA LYS A 44 9.26 -11.41 9.62
C LYS A 44 9.76 -10.61 10.81
N ALA A 45 9.05 -9.54 11.17
CA ALA A 45 9.38 -8.73 12.34
C ALA A 45 9.22 -9.52 13.65
N LEU A 46 8.21 -10.39 13.74
CA LEU A 46 8.01 -11.28 14.89
C LEU A 46 8.99 -12.47 14.88
N GLU A 47 9.32 -13.02 13.73
CA GLU A 47 10.32 -14.10 13.59
C GLU A 47 11.74 -13.62 13.91
N ALA A 48 12.04 -12.34 13.68
CA ALA A 48 13.32 -11.72 14.03
C ALA A 48 13.50 -11.47 15.54
N ARG A 49 12.43 -11.61 16.36
CA ARG A 49 12.49 -11.49 17.82
C ARG A 49 13.07 -12.76 18.46
N SER A 50 13.68 -12.61 19.63
CA SER A 50 14.12 -13.77 20.42
C SER A 50 12.93 -14.49 21.06
N ASP A 51 13.11 -15.76 21.44
CA ASP A 51 12.04 -16.53 22.08
C ASP A 51 11.61 -15.95 23.44
N ASP A 52 12.54 -15.28 24.15
CA ASP A 52 12.25 -14.58 25.41
C ASP A 52 11.36 -13.35 25.17
N GLU A 53 11.66 -12.54 24.15
CA GLU A 53 10.81 -11.40 23.76
C GLU A 53 9.42 -11.85 23.30
N LEU A 54 9.35 -12.96 22.55
CA LEU A 54 8.06 -13.54 22.16
C LEU A 54 7.27 -14.01 23.39
N ALA A 55 7.94 -14.62 24.37
CA ALA A 55 7.32 -15.07 25.62
C ALA A 55 6.80 -13.90 26.47
N GLU A 56 7.52 -12.77 26.54
CA GLU A 56 7.04 -11.53 27.18
C GLU A 56 5.76 -11.00 26.53
N MET A 57 5.62 -11.16 25.22
CA MET A 57 4.41 -10.82 24.46
C MET A 57 3.30 -11.89 24.55
N GLY A 58 3.55 -13.00 25.25
CA GLY A 58 2.63 -14.15 25.33
C GLY A 58 2.50 -14.92 24.01
N LEU A 59 3.48 -14.80 23.12
CA LEU A 59 3.53 -15.43 21.81
C LEU A 59 4.54 -16.59 21.80
N LYS A 60 4.20 -17.64 21.05
CA LYS A 60 5.14 -18.71 20.70
C LYS A 60 5.50 -18.59 19.23
N ARG A 61 6.73 -18.93 18.85
CA ARG A 61 7.20 -18.87 17.45
C ARG A 61 6.27 -19.62 16.48
N GLU A 62 5.79 -20.79 16.89
CA GLU A 62 4.81 -21.62 16.16
C GLU A 62 3.43 -20.96 15.96
N ASN A 63 3.07 -20.01 16.81
CA ASN A 63 1.76 -19.34 16.80
C ASN A 63 1.80 -17.94 16.14
N ILE A 64 2.96 -17.47 15.66
CA ILE A 64 3.11 -16.16 15.01
C ILE A 64 2.14 -16.01 13.84
N VAL A 65 2.06 -17.03 12.97
CA VAL A 65 1.18 -17.01 11.80
C VAL A 65 -0.29 -16.92 12.21
N GLN A 66 -0.71 -17.73 13.19
CA GLN A 66 -2.09 -17.71 13.69
C GLN A 66 -2.43 -16.37 14.34
N HIS A 67 -1.47 -15.73 15.01
CA HIS A 67 -1.64 -14.42 15.62
C HIS A 67 -1.80 -13.31 14.56
N VAL A 68 -0.95 -13.30 13.53
CA VAL A 68 -0.96 -12.28 12.46
C VAL A 68 -2.19 -12.39 11.55
N PHE A 69 -2.78 -13.58 11.41
CA PHE A 69 -3.98 -13.81 10.60
C PHE A 69 -5.26 -13.98 11.41
N ARG A 70 -5.22 -13.81 12.73
CA ARG A 70 -6.37 -13.99 13.64
C ARG A 70 -7.59 -13.18 13.24
N ASP A 71 -7.36 -11.98 12.76
CA ASP A 71 -8.34 -11.00 12.30
C ASP A 71 -8.97 -11.35 10.94
N LEU A 72 -8.34 -12.22 10.15
CA LEU A 72 -8.91 -12.75 8.89
C LEU A 72 -9.55 -14.13 9.06
N CYS A 73 -9.13 -14.91 10.06
CA CYS A 73 -9.64 -16.25 10.32
C CYS A 73 -10.93 -16.30 11.16
N TYR A 74 -11.48 -15.15 11.55
CA TYR A 74 -12.79 -15.07 12.20
C TYR A 74 -13.87 -14.91 11.11
N ILE A 75 -14.45 -16.04 10.68
CA ILE A 75 -15.66 -16.13 9.84
C ILE A 75 -16.78 -16.69 10.71
#